data_AF-A0A8H7GJS4-F1
#
_entry.id   AF-A0A8H7GJS4-F1
#
_cell.length_a   1.000
_cell.length_b   1.000
_cell.length_c   1.000
_cell.angle_alpha   90.00
_cell.angle_beta   90.00
_cell.angle_gamma   90.00
#
_symmetry.space_group_name_H-M   'P 1'
#
loop_
_entity.id
_entity.type
_entity.pdbx_description
1 polymer ?
#
loop_
_entity_poly.entity_id
_entity_poly.type
_entity_poly.pdbx_seq_one_letter_code
_entity_poly.pdbx_strand_id
1 'polypeptide(L)'
;MSSPTSTAFDLTESVGDVPDDIRVTMFKVEDRHFIINRALLDKETDLVPRGNSPIELEGIKASDFEILLDYLNLGYAPFFLKLTTEVSVHHDCSTRRDEKSLTVVHWAAVIAVCSQYGMQRLLDHACKAFLRQHMATTNISPAGAGFERDSHGMYFHIREKGIIRYLTTAYHLQTEGVQFGILYFEPGRKICQTFFLDRSGALRHAASGLAVDIVDDVPVLRHSRPASRRPNPWSHPLPEFSFINSQIRVRFLSDPSLPSCTDDLYPKDSWAKKNFLLAARSKKDFHMHPISDFSPWIPASAKDNIPYDIKAHHLMDWKVLVEERSEDVGGERTSWEIVPTNMV
;
A
#
# COMPACT_ATOMS: atom_id res chain seq x y z
N MET A 1 6.45 -80.60 39.20
CA MET A 1 5.58 -79.62 38.50
C MET A 1 6.00 -78.25 38.98
N SER A 2 6.77 -77.54 38.16
CA SER A 2 7.35 -76.24 38.50
C SER A 2 6.91 -75.24 37.44
N SER A 3 6.23 -74.17 37.88
CA SER A 3 5.72 -73.09 37.05
C SER A 3 6.85 -72.22 36.49
N PRO A 4 6.72 -71.67 35.27
CA PRO A 4 7.70 -70.74 34.74
C PRO A 4 7.47 -69.33 35.29
N THR A 5 8.55 -68.73 35.81
CA THR A 5 8.64 -67.34 36.25
C THR A 5 8.68 -66.42 35.02
N SER A 6 7.75 -65.47 34.96
CA SER A 6 7.67 -64.43 33.93
C SER A 6 8.71 -63.34 34.20
N THR A 7 9.70 -63.22 33.32
CA THR A 7 10.68 -62.13 33.33
C THR A 7 10.07 -60.89 32.68
N ALA A 8 9.84 -59.83 33.45
CA ALA A 8 9.51 -58.52 32.95
C ALA A 8 10.76 -57.92 32.26
N PHE A 9 10.62 -57.50 31.01
CA PHE A 9 11.62 -56.68 30.32
C PHE A 9 11.46 -55.23 30.79
N ASP A 10 12.41 -54.77 31.60
CA ASP A 10 12.57 -53.36 31.95
C ASP A 10 13.49 -52.72 30.90
N LEU A 11 12.88 -52.07 29.89
CA LEU A 11 13.60 -51.27 28.89
C LEU A 11 13.71 -49.84 29.39
N THR A 12 14.59 -49.60 30.36
CA THR A 12 15.16 -48.26 30.57
C THR A 12 16.43 -48.16 29.74
N GLU A 13 16.26 -48.04 28.41
CA GLU A 13 17.34 -47.58 27.55
C GLU A 13 17.66 -46.13 27.91
N SER A 14 18.90 -45.89 28.33
CA SER A 14 19.42 -44.56 28.58
C SER A 14 19.47 -43.79 27.26
N VAL A 15 18.46 -42.95 27.04
CA VAL A 15 18.46 -41.95 25.98
C VAL A 15 19.65 -41.02 26.22
N GLY A 16 20.67 -41.11 25.37
CA GLY A 16 21.78 -40.17 25.37
C GLY A 16 21.26 -38.74 25.21
N ASP A 17 21.94 -37.77 25.85
CA ASP A 17 21.60 -36.35 25.87
C ASP A 17 21.13 -35.85 24.49
N VAL A 18 19.81 -35.85 24.30
CA VAL A 18 19.16 -35.19 23.17
C VAL A 18 19.28 -33.71 23.47
N PRO A 19 19.84 -32.89 22.55
CA PRO A 19 19.89 -31.46 22.76
C PRO A 19 18.50 -30.95 23.14
N ASP A 20 18.40 -30.20 24.23
CA ASP A 20 17.18 -29.62 24.84
C ASP A 20 16.31 -28.80 23.85
N ASP A 21 16.78 -28.63 22.62
CA ASP A 21 16.32 -27.72 21.57
C ASP A 21 15.21 -28.31 20.67
N ILE A 22 14.91 -29.62 20.76
CA ILE A 22 13.82 -30.25 20.00
C ILE A 22 12.77 -30.82 20.94
N ARG A 23 12.04 -29.93 21.61
CA ARG A 23 10.85 -30.32 22.39
C ARG A 23 9.68 -30.60 21.46
N VAL A 24 9.59 -31.86 21.03
CA VAL A 24 8.44 -32.35 20.30
C VAL A 24 7.28 -32.56 21.27
N THR A 25 6.10 -32.05 20.93
CA THR A 25 4.90 -32.20 21.75
C THR A 25 3.79 -32.80 20.88
N MET A 26 3.04 -33.75 21.46
CA MET A 26 1.85 -34.31 20.81
C MET A 26 0.65 -33.42 21.13
N PHE A 27 -0.02 -32.95 20.09
CA PHE A 27 -1.29 -32.23 20.17
C PHE A 27 -2.39 -33.15 19.68
N LYS A 28 -3.53 -33.11 20.36
CA LYS A 28 -4.74 -33.79 19.91
C LYS A 28 -5.74 -32.74 19.47
N VAL A 29 -6.16 -32.82 18.22
CA VAL A 29 -7.18 -31.96 17.62
C VAL A 29 -8.27 -32.86 17.09
N GLU A 30 -9.48 -32.75 17.63
CA GLU A 30 -10.55 -33.73 17.40
C GLU A 30 -10.06 -35.17 17.70
N ASP A 31 -10.10 -36.07 16.73
CA ASP A 31 -9.63 -37.46 16.82
C ASP A 31 -8.21 -37.69 16.27
N ARG A 32 -7.54 -36.62 15.81
CA ARG A 32 -6.20 -36.69 15.18
C ARG A 32 -5.10 -36.22 16.12
N HIS A 33 -3.94 -36.87 16.02
CA HIS A 33 -2.73 -36.53 16.77
C HIS A 33 -1.68 -35.89 15.87
N PHE A 34 -1.09 -34.80 16.32
CA PHE A 34 -0.07 -34.03 15.62
C PHE A 34 1.18 -33.96 16.48
N ILE A 35 2.31 -34.38 15.93
CA ILE A 35 3.61 -34.35 16.61
C ILE A 35 4.40 -33.20 16.01
N ILE A 36 4.58 -32.12 16.77
CA ILE A 36 5.22 -30.89 16.27
C ILE A 36 6.25 -30.34 17.25
N ASN A 37 7.21 -29.57 16.73
CA ASN A 37 8.09 -28.77 17.57
C ASN A 37 7.28 -27.63 18.20
N ARG A 38 7.03 -27.73 19.51
CA ARG A 38 6.22 -26.76 20.26
C ARG A 38 6.81 -25.34 20.19
N ALA A 39 8.12 -25.21 20.09
CA ALA A 39 8.80 -23.92 20.04
C ALA A 39 8.33 -23.04 18.86
N LEU A 40 7.75 -23.61 17.81
CA LEU A 40 7.14 -22.84 16.72
C LEU A 40 5.85 -22.14 17.15
N LEU A 41 5.02 -22.80 17.94
CA LEU A 41 3.77 -22.22 18.44
C LEU A 41 4.02 -21.25 19.60
N ASP A 42 4.92 -21.60 20.51
CA ASP A 42 5.27 -20.77 21.67
C ASP A 42 5.90 -19.42 21.24
N LYS A 43 6.48 -19.33 20.03
CA LYS A 43 6.97 -18.06 19.44
C LYS A 43 5.86 -17.10 18.99
N GLU A 44 4.65 -17.61 18.82
CA GLU A 44 3.53 -16.87 18.25
C GLU A 44 2.46 -16.56 19.30
N THR A 45 2.35 -17.40 20.33
CA THR A 45 1.35 -17.23 21.38
C THR A 45 1.69 -17.99 22.67
N ASP A 46 1.29 -17.42 23.79
CA ASP A 46 1.27 -18.07 25.11
C ASP A 46 -0.07 -18.73 25.45
N LEU A 47 -1.08 -18.60 24.57
CA LEU A 47 -2.43 -19.12 24.82
C LEU A 47 -2.58 -20.62 24.53
N VAL A 48 -1.59 -21.25 23.90
CA VAL A 48 -1.58 -22.70 23.72
C VAL A 48 -1.39 -23.36 25.09
N PRO A 49 -2.32 -24.24 25.54
CA PRO A 49 -2.24 -24.85 26.85
C PRO A 49 -0.88 -25.51 27.14
N ARG A 50 -0.44 -25.44 28.39
CA ARG A 50 0.74 -26.17 28.88
C ARG A 50 0.25 -27.35 29.72
N GLY A 51 0.79 -28.55 29.49
CA GLY A 51 0.32 -29.75 30.18
C GLY A 51 0.99 -31.03 29.71
N ASN A 52 0.58 -32.14 30.31
CA ASN A 52 1.05 -33.47 29.92
C ASN A 52 0.53 -33.83 28.52
N SER A 53 1.41 -34.42 27.71
CA SER A 53 1.12 -34.86 26.35
C SER A 53 0.13 -36.05 26.35
N PRO A 54 -0.94 -36.05 25.51
CA PRO A 54 -1.26 -35.06 24.48
C PRO A 54 -1.94 -33.79 25.01
N ILE A 55 -1.60 -32.65 24.40
CA ILE A 55 -2.27 -31.37 24.65
C ILE A 55 -3.50 -31.28 23.75
N GLU A 56 -4.70 -31.22 24.33
CA GLU A 56 -5.95 -31.11 23.59
C GLU A 56 -6.18 -29.65 23.15
N LEU A 57 -6.45 -29.47 21.85
CA LEU A 57 -6.80 -28.18 21.25
C LEU A 57 -8.29 -28.20 20.89
N GLU A 58 -9.09 -27.52 21.70
CA GLU A 58 -10.53 -27.43 21.50
C GLU A 58 -10.91 -26.30 20.54
N GLY A 59 -12.04 -26.48 19.83
CA GLY A 59 -12.66 -25.43 19.00
C GLY A 59 -12.05 -25.21 17.61
N ILE A 60 -11.02 -25.97 17.23
CA ILE A 60 -10.46 -25.98 15.87
C ILE A 60 -10.67 -27.35 15.21
N LYS A 61 -10.85 -27.36 13.89
CA LYS A 61 -10.88 -28.61 13.11
C LYS A 61 -9.46 -29.11 12.87
N ALA A 62 -9.28 -30.42 12.84
CA ALA A 62 -7.96 -31.01 12.56
C ALA A 62 -7.42 -30.60 11.17
N SER A 63 -8.29 -30.39 10.18
CA SER A 63 -7.92 -29.89 8.85
C SER A 63 -7.36 -28.46 8.90
N ASP A 64 -7.93 -27.59 9.73
CA ASP A 64 -7.55 -26.19 9.80
C ASP A 64 -6.21 -26.05 10.53
N PHE A 65 -6.00 -26.90 11.55
CA PHE A 65 -4.71 -27.01 12.22
C PHE A 65 -3.61 -27.53 11.28
N GLU A 66 -3.91 -28.54 10.46
CA GLU A 66 -2.98 -29.04 9.43
C GLU A 66 -2.57 -27.94 8.43
N ILE A 67 -3.52 -27.11 7.99
CA ILE A 67 -3.25 -25.95 7.12
C ILE A 67 -2.36 -24.92 7.82
N LEU A 68 -2.60 -24.63 9.10
CA LEU A 68 -1.73 -23.75 9.88
C LEU A 68 -0.30 -24.30 9.99
N LEU A 69 -0.15 -25.61 10.25
CA LEU A 69 1.16 -26.25 10.33
C LEU A 69 1.89 -26.21 8.99
N ASP A 70 1.18 -26.43 7.89
CA ASP A 70 1.72 -26.19 6.55
C ASP A 70 2.20 -24.74 6.43
N TYR A 71 1.36 -23.76 6.76
CA TYR A 71 1.69 -22.34 6.70
C TYR A 71 2.93 -21.94 7.52
N LEU A 72 3.03 -22.44 8.75
CA LEU A 72 4.17 -22.24 9.64
C LEU A 72 5.46 -22.83 9.06
N ASN A 73 5.37 -24.03 8.49
CA ASN A 73 6.51 -24.71 7.87
C ASN A 73 7.00 -23.99 6.61
N LEU A 74 6.12 -23.27 5.91
CA LEU A 74 6.43 -22.53 4.68
C LEU A 74 7.08 -21.16 4.96
N GLY A 75 6.89 -20.61 6.16
CA GLY A 75 7.34 -19.26 6.53
C GLY A 75 8.50 -19.18 7.53
N TYR A 76 8.92 -20.29 8.17
CA TYR A 76 9.87 -20.23 9.30
C TYR A 76 11.06 -21.21 9.26
N ALA A 77 11.42 -21.74 8.09
CA ALA A 77 12.71 -22.37 7.88
C ALA A 77 13.68 -21.50 7.06
N PRO A 78 14.28 -20.43 7.62
CA PRO A 78 15.53 -19.92 7.07
C PRO A 78 16.75 -20.08 8.00
N PHE A 79 16.60 -20.57 9.25
CA PHE A 79 17.70 -20.44 10.22
C PHE A 79 18.48 -21.71 10.59
N PHE A 80 18.03 -22.93 10.25
CA PHE A 80 18.74 -24.16 10.67
C PHE A 80 19.35 -24.99 9.52
N LEU A 81 19.31 -24.52 8.27
CA LEU A 81 19.95 -25.20 7.14
C LEU A 81 20.56 -24.23 6.11
N LYS A 82 21.13 -23.12 6.57
CA LYS A 82 22.03 -22.26 5.79
C LYS A 82 23.41 -22.20 6.44
N LEU A 83 24.09 -23.34 6.48
CA LEU A 83 25.55 -23.35 6.40
C LEU A 83 25.87 -23.67 4.94
N THR A 84 26.45 -22.68 4.26
CA THR A 84 26.96 -22.64 2.89
C THR A 84 26.05 -22.03 1.81
N THR A 85 26.62 -20.98 1.19
CA THR A 85 26.24 -20.22 0.00
C THR A 85 25.07 -19.23 0.05
N GLU A 86 25.47 -17.96 0.03
CA GLU A 86 24.68 -16.75 -0.12
C GLU A 86 23.92 -16.71 -1.46
N VAL A 87 22.62 -16.93 -1.41
CA VAL A 87 21.66 -16.24 -2.28
C VAL A 87 20.46 -15.86 -1.41
N SER A 88 20.22 -14.56 -1.28
CA SER A 88 19.01 -14.01 -0.66
C SER A 88 17.93 -13.89 -1.73
N VAL A 89 17.11 -14.94 -1.86
CA VAL A 89 15.86 -14.89 -2.62
C VAL A 89 14.77 -14.60 -1.62
N HIS A 90 14.03 -13.52 -1.82
CA HIS A 90 12.80 -13.21 -1.09
C HIS A 90 11.80 -14.36 -1.38
N HIS A 91 11.66 -15.34 -0.49
CA HIS A 91 10.67 -16.40 -0.64
C HIS A 91 9.27 -15.85 -0.38
N ASP A 92 8.39 -16.00 -1.37
CA ASP A 92 6.98 -15.66 -1.27
C ASP A 92 6.26 -16.79 -0.48
N CYS A 93 5.79 -16.48 0.72
CA CYS A 93 5.21 -17.43 1.68
C CYS A 93 3.80 -17.93 1.29
N SER A 94 3.48 -18.00 0.01
CA SER A 94 2.13 -18.22 -0.53
C SER A 94 1.87 -19.63 -1.04
N THR A 95 2.89 -20.50 -1.09
CA THR A 95 2.83 -21.83 -1.73
C THR A 95 2.94 -22.95 -0.71
N ARG A 96 2.07 -23.96 -0.78
CA ARG A 96 2.10 -25.19 0.04
C ARG A 96 3.33 -26.05 -0.28
N ARG A 97 3.57 -27.11 0.51
CA ARG A 97 4.61 -28.13 0.20
C ARG A 97 4.44 -28.78 -1.17
N ASP A 98 3.23 -28.78 -1.72
CA ASP A 98 2.93 -29.24 -3.08
C ASP A 98 3.00 -28.12 -4.13
N GLU A 99 3.64 -26.99 -3.80
CA GLU A 99 3.80 -25.78 -4.61
C GLU A 99 2.48 -25.09 -5.01
N LYS A 100 1.34 -25.55 -4.49
CA LYS A 100 0.05 -24.93 -4.79
C LYS A 100 -0.19 -23.73 -3.90
N SER A 101 -0.72 -22.67 -4.50
CA SER A 101 -1.15 -21.50 -3.73
C SER A 101 -2.30 -21.85 -2.77
N LEU A 102 -2.32 -21.19 -1.61
CA LEU A 102 -3.41 -21.35 -0.65
C LEU A 102 -4.74 -20.87 -1.25
N THR A 103 -5.81 -21.65 -1.10
CA THR A 103 -7.15 -21.23 -1.55
C THR A 103 -7.76 -20.24 -0.56
N VAL A 104 -8.86 -19.57 -0.92
CA VAL A 104 -9.61 -18.69 0.01
C VAL A 104 -10.01 -19.45 1.29
N VAL A 105 -10.41 -20.71 1.15
CA VAL A 105 -10.77 -21.57 2.29
C VAL A 105 -9.55 -21.84 3.19
N HIS A 106 -8.38 -22.08 2.61
CA HIS A 106 -7.15 -22.25 3.39
C HIS A 106 -6.77 -20.98 4.16
N TRP A 107 -6.88 -19.80 3.54
CA TRP A 107 -6.61 -18.53 4.23
C TRP A 107 -7.58 -18.29 5.39
N ALA A 108 -8.87 -18.58 5.19
CA ALA A 108 -9.87 -18.48 6.26
C ALA A 108 -9.53 -19.39 7.44
N ALA A 109 -9.08 -20.62 7.17
CA ALA A 109 -8.62 -21.55 8.22
C ALA A 109 -7.42 -20.99 9.01
N VAL A 110 -6.38 -20.51 8.33
CA VAL A 110 -5.20 -19.89 8.99
C VAL A 110 -5.62 -18.71 9.86
N ILE A 111 -6.43 -17.80 9.32
CA ILE A 111 -6.92 -16.60 10.02
C ILE A 111 -7.75 -17.00 11.25
N ALA A 112 -8.65 -17.97 11.12
CA ALA A 112 -9.49 -18.44 12.22
C ALA A 112 -8.67 -19.04 13.36
N VAL A 113 -7.74 -19.95 13.05
CA VAL A 113 -6.88 -20.58 14.07
C VAL A 113 -5.98 -19.54 14.73
N CYS A 114 -5.37 -18.63 13.96
CA CYS A 114 -4.53 -17.57 14.52
C CYS A 114 -5.31 -16.63 15.44
N SER A 115 -6.54 -16.28 15.06
CA SER A 115 -7.42 -15.45 15.89
C SER A 115 -7.79 -16.17 17.19
N GLN A 116 -8.11 -17.46 17.12
CA GLN A 116 -8.55 -18.23 18.29
C GLN A 116 -7.45 -18.39 19.34
N TYR A 117 -6.21 -18.60 18.89
CA TYR A 117 -5.06 -18.75 19.79
C TYR A 117 -4.26 -17.45 19.96
N GLY A 118 -4.77 -16.30 19.55
CA GLY A 118 -4.11 -15.00 19.76
C GLY A 118 -2.73 -14.86 19.09
N MET A 119 -2.51 -15.54 17.96
CA MET A 119 -1.26 -15.47 17.19
C MET A 119 -1.23 -14.22 16.30
N GLN A 120 -1.18 -13.03 16.93
CA GLN A 120 -1.41 -11.75 16.23
C GLN A 120 -0.45 -11.52 15.04
N ARG A 121 0.83 -11.90 15.19
CA ARG A 121 1.82 -11.74 14.12
C ARG A 121 1.47 -12.55 12.87
N LEU A 122 1.09 -13.82 13.05
CA LEU A 122 0.66 -14.67 11.95
C LEU A 122 -0.69 -14.23 11.38
N LEU A 123 -1.62 -13.79 12.22
CA LEU A 123 -2.90 -13.23 11.80
C LEU A 123 -2.70 -12.05 10.85
N ASP A 124 -1.87 -11.08 11.24
CA ASP A 124 -1.53 -9.92 10.41
C ASP A 124 -0.87 -10.33 9.09
N HIS A 125 0.04 -11.30 9.14
CA HIS A 125 0.75 -11.80 7.96
C HIS A 125 -0.20 -12.55 7.01
N ALA A 126 -1.06 -13.42 7.53
CA ALA A 126 -2.05 -14.17 6.77
C ALA A 126 -3.08 -13.26 6.12
N CYS A 127 -3.61 -12.27 6.84
CA CYS A 127 -4.52 -11.27 6.29
C CYS A 127 -3.88 -10.49 5.13
N LYS A 128 -2.62 -10.05 5.28
CA LYS A 128 -1.89 -9.34 4.20
C LYS A 128 -1.65 -10.23 2.98
N ALA A 129 -1.24 -11.48 3.19
CA ALA A 129 -0.96 -12.42 2.11
C ALA A 129 -2.25 -12.81 1.37
N PHE A 130 -3.33 -13.09 2.09
CA PHE A 130 -4.66 -13.31 1.52
C PHE A 130 -5.11 -12.14 0.65
N LEU A 131 -5.02 -10.90 1.15
CA LEU A 131 -5.38 -9.71 0.38
C LEU A 131 -4.54 -9.59 -0.90
N ARG A 132 -3.22 -9.82 -0.83
CA ARG A 132 -2.36 -9.80 -2.03
C ARG A 132 -2.79 -10.84 -3.07
N GLN A 133 -3.03 -12.07 -2.64
CA GLN A 133 -3.42 -13.15 -3.54
C GLN A 133 -4.82 -12.94 -4.13
N HIS A 134 -5.77 -12.46 -3.31
CA HIS A 134 -7.12 -12.13 -3.77
C HIS A 134 -7.07 -11.04 -4.84
N MET A 135 -6.31 -9.96 -4.59
CA MET A 135 -6.14 -8.87 -5.56
C MET A 135 -5.46 -9.35 -6.85
N ALA A 136 -4.55 -10.32 -6.79
CA ALA A 136 -3.92 -10.90 -7.97
C ALA A 136 -4.85 -11.81 -8.79
N THR A 137 -5.83 -12.46 -8.15
CA THR A 137 -6.72 -13.45 -8.79
C THR A 137 -8.00 -12.84 -9.34
N THR A 138 -8.51 -11.76 -8.76
CA THR A 138 -9.83 -11.28 -9.16
C THR A 138 -9.90 -10.60 -10.52
N ASN A 139 -8.81 -10.12 -11.14
CA ASN A 139 -8.83 -9.27 -12.36
C ASN A 139 -9.75 -8.02 -12.28
N ILE A 140 -10.59 -7.90 -11.26
CA ILE A 140 -11.29 -6.71 -10.82
C ILE A 140 -10.20 -5.82 -10.25
N SER A 141 -9.60 -5.03 -11.14
CA SER A 141 -8.76 -3.94 -10.71
C SER A 141 -9.64 -3.01 -9.88
N PRO A 142 -9.33 -2.74 -8.60
CA PRO A 142 -9.98 -1.65 -7.86
C PRO A 142 -9.62 -0.27 -8.44
N ALA A 143 -8.95 -0.22 -9.59
CA ALA A 143 -8.66 0.99 -10.34
C ALA A 143 -9.95 1.73 -10.69
N GLY A 144 -10.27 2.72 -9.85
CA GLY A 144 -11.39 3.64 -10.04
C GLY A 144 -12.04 4.06 -8.73
N ALA A 145 -12.05 3.17 -7.74
CA ALA A 145 -12.75 3.37 -6.48
C ALA A 145 -12.22 4.62 -5.74
N GLY A 146 -13.04 5.66 -5.65
CA GLY A 146 -12.71 6.96 -5.06
C GLY A 146 -12.79 8.14 -6.05
N PHE A 147 -12.95 7.87 -7.34
CA PHE A 147 -13.17 8.90 -8.38
C PHE A 147 -14.61 8.93 -8.91
N GLU A 148 -15.48 8.01 -8.46
CA GLU A 148 -16.90 8.02 -8.82
C GLU A 148 -17.65 9.16 -8.13
N ARG A 149 -18.69 9.72 -8.76
CA ARG A 149 -19.46 10.86 -8.20
C ARG A 149 -20.20 10.54 -6.90
N ASP A 150 -20.41 9.27 -6.58
CA ASP A 150 -20.97 8.80 -5.32
C ASP A 150 -19.89 8.56 -4.25
N SER A 151 -18.61 8.56 -4.63
CA SER A 151 -17.45 8.37 -3.75
C SER A 151 -16.84 9.68 -3.21
N HIS A 152 -17.53 10.82 -3.37
CA HIS A 152 -17.07 12.09 -2.78
C HIS A 152 -16.83 11.95 -1.27
N GLY A 153 -15.65 12.35 -0.82
CA GLY A 153 -15.23 12.21 0.58
C GLY A 153 -14.66 10.84 0.96
N MET A 154 -14.61 9.87 0.03
CA MET A 154 -13.79 8.67 0.22
C MET A 154 -12.31 9.03 0.12
N TYR A 155 -11.53 8.49 1.05
CA TYR A 155 -10.09 8.66 1.07
C TYR A 155 -9.42 7.52 0.29
N PHE A 156 -8.40 7.86 -0.47
CA PHE A 156 -7.66 6.91 -1.30
C PHE A 156 -6.20 7.32 -1.46
N HIS A 157 -5.39 6.36 -1.90
CA HIS A 157 -4.03 6.58 -2.34
C HIS A 157 -3.95 6.51 -3.86
N ILE A 158 -3.02 7.27 -4.44
CA ILE A 158 -2.71 7.22 -5.87
C ILE A 158 -1.31 6.60 -6.02
N ARG A 159 -1.19 5.54 -6.82
CA ARG A 159 0.11 4.90 -7.11
C ARG A 159 0.28 4.57 -8.59
N GLU A 160 1.51 4.40 -9.01
CA GLU A 160 1.83 3.86 -10.33
C GLU A 160 1.28 2.45 -10.50
N LYS A 161 0.67 2.14 -11.65
CA LYS A 161 0.05 0.83 -11.88
C LYS A 161 1.08 -0.29 -11.80
N GLY A 162 0.79 -1.32 -11.00
CA GLY A 162 1.69 -2.46 -10.79
C GLY A 162 2.94 -2.17 -9.96
N ILE A 163 3.14 -0.95 -9.43
CA ILE A 163 4.33 -0.57 -8.68
C ILE A 163 3.93 0.03 -7.32
N ILE A 164 4.70 -0.26 -6.27
CA ILE A 164 4.49 0.27 -4.91
C ILE A 164 5.01 1.71 -4.73
N ARG A 165 4.78 2.57 -5.72
CA ARG A 165 5.26 3.94 -5.81
C ARG A 165 4.08 4.91 -5.85
N TYR A 166 3.97 5.76 -4.85
CA TYR A 166 2.78 6.55 -4.53
C TYR A 166 3.03 8.05 -4.77
N LEU A 167 1.98 8.74 -5.20
CA LEU A 167 1.95 10.20 -5.26
C LEU A 167 2.03 10.77 -3.84
N THR A 168 2.93 11.73 -3.61
CA THR A 168 3.17 12.30 -2.28
C THR A 168 3.86 13.66 -2.35
N THR A 169 3.84 14.39 -1.23
CA THR A 169 4.52 15.69 -1.05
C THR A 169 5.85 15.59 -0.30
N ALA A 170 6.42 14.38 -0.15
CA ALA A 170 7.71 14.16 0.51
C ALA A 170 7.85 14.97 1.83
N TYR A 171 6.94 14.74 2.79
CA TYR A 171 6.88 15.37 4.14
C TYR A 171 6.31 16.79 4.25
N HIS A 172 6.05 17.49 3.16
CA HIS A 172 5.55 18.86 3.24
C HIS A 172 4.03 18.86 3.38
N LEU A 173 3.57 19.06 4.62
CA LEU A 173 2.17 18.87 4.98
C LEU A 173 1.32 20.13 4.94
N GLN A 174 1.86 21.35 4.94
CA GLN A 174 1.01 22.56 5.03
C GLN A 174 1.58 23.76 4.26
N THR A 175 2.55 23.51 3.38
CA THR A 175 3.22 24.58 2.64
C THR A 175 2.64 24.69 1.24
N GLU A 176 2.36 25.91 0.80
CA GLU A 176 1.89 26.16 -0.55
C GLU A 176 3.03 26.03 -1.58
N GLY A 177 2.70 25.69 -2.82
CA GLY A 177 3.69 25.58 -3.90
C GLY A 177 4.49 24.28 -3.86
N VAL A 178 4.33 23.48 -2.81
CA VAL A 178 4.95 22.17 -2.67
C VAL A 178 4.57 21.28 -3.85
N GLN A 179 5.60 20.85 -4.57
CA GLN A 179 5.49 19.94 -5.70
C GLN A 179 5.09 18.54 -5.23
N PHE A 180 4.22 17.88 -5.99
CA PHE A 180 4.00 16.45 -5.86
C PHE A 180 5.02 15.64 -6.67
N GLY A 181 5.43 14.52 -6.09
CA GLY A 181 6.23 13.53 -6.77
C GLY A 181 5.87 12.12 -6.38
N ILE A 182 6.69 11.17 -6.80
CA ILE A 182 6.49 9.75 -6.55
C ILE A 182 7.58 9.20 -5.63
N LEU A 183 7.17 8.52 -4.57
CA LEU A 183 8.06 7.81 -3.65
C LEU A 183 7.51 6.44 -3.31
N TYR A 184 8.37 5.55 -2.80
CA TYR A 184 7.94 4.25 -2.29
C TYR A 184 6.94 4.40 -1.15
N PHE A 185 6.05 3.41 -1.04
CA PHE A 185 5.19 3.31 0.13
C PHE A 185 6.04 3.16 1.39
N GLU A 186 5.82 4.05 2.34
CA GLU A 186 6.41 3.94 3.66
C GLU A 186 5.28 3.80 4.67
N PRO A 187 5.19 2.70 5.44
CA PRO A 187 4.08 2.46 6.37
C PRO A 187 3.86 3.60 7.38
N GLY A 188 4.92 4.32 7.76
CA GLY A 188 4.85 5.48 8.65
C GLY A 188 4.37 6.78 7.98
N ARG A 189 4.11 6.77 6.67
CA ARG A 189 3.81 7.97 5.86
C ARG A 189 2.48 7.91 5.13
N LYS A 190 1.59 7.01 5.55
CA LYS A 190 0.27 6.84 4.95
C LYS A 190 -0.47 8.16 4.79
N ILE A 191 -0.37 9.06 5.77
CA ILE A 191 -1.12 10.31 5.79
C ILE A 191 -0.70 11.25 4.64
N CYS A 192 0.60 11.36 4.32
CA CYS A 192 1.12 12.20 3.22
C CYS A 192 0.89 11.62 1.82
N GLN A 193 0.19 10.49 1.74
CA GLN A 193 -0.13 9.75 0.51
C GLN A 193 -1.64 9.60 0.35
N THR A 194 -2.43 10.18 1.25
CA THR A 194 -3.88 10.08 1.24
C THR A 194 -4.49 11.31 0.57
N PHE A 195 -5.45 11.05 -0.31
CA PHE A 195 -6.17 12.04 -1.09
C PHE A 195 -7.68 11.79 -1.00
N PHE A 196 -8.46 12.79 -1.38
CA PHE A 196 -9.89 12.67 -1.61
C PHE A 196 -10.33 13.67 -2.69
N LEU A 197 -11.47 13.41 -3.34
CA LEU A 197 -12.13 14.41 -4.19
C LEU A 197 -13.15 15.19 -3.37
N ASP A 198 -13.13 16.52 -3.52
CA ASP A 198 -14.20 17.36 -3.00
C ASP A 198 -15.39 17.42 -3.97
N ARG A 199 -16.50 18.06 -3.53
CA ARG A 199 -17.75 18.16 -4.31
C ARG A 199 -17.61 18.88 -5.66
N SER A 200 -16.53 19.63 -5.86
CA SER A 200 -16.24 20.28 -7.14
C SER A 200 -15.43 19.40 -8.09
N GLY A 201 -14.97 18.24 -7.65
CA GLY A 201 -14.06 17.37 -8.41
C GLY A 201 -12.59 17.77 -8.25
N ALA A 202 -12.26 18.71 -7.37
CA ALA A 202 -10.87 19.04 -7.06
C ALA A 202 -10.24 17.96 -6.18
N LEU A 203 -9.03 17.55 -6.55
CA LEU A 203 -8.23 16.62 -5.75
C LEU A 203 -7.66 17.35 -4.54
N ARG A 204 -7.83 16.78 -3.36
CA ARG A 204 -7.31 17.34 -2.10
C ARG A 204 -6.36 16.38 -1.43
N HIS A 205 -5.30 16.92 -0.86
CA HIS A 205 -4.36 16.18 -0.06
C HIS A 205 -4.84 16.13 1.39
N ALA A 206 -5.11 14.93 1.89
CA ALA A 206 -5.81 14.74 3.16
C ALA A 206 -5.03 15.29 4.36
N ALA A 207 -3.70 15.13 4.37
CA ALA A 207 -2.87 15.59 5.46
C ALA A 207 -2.81 17.11 5.60
N SER A 208 -2.85 17.82 4.46
CA SER A 208 -2.77 19.28 4.43
C SER A 208 -4.12 19.96 4.44
N GLY A 209 -5.16 19.28 3.94
CA GLY A 209 -6.45 19.89 3.58
C GLY A 209 -6.38 20.80 2.34
N LEU A 210 -5.19 20.99 1.77
CA LEU A 210 -4.97 21.84 0.61
C LEU A 210 -5.36 21.10 -0.68
N ALA A 211 -5.75 21.87 -1.69
CA ALA A 211 -6.08 21.35 -3.00
C ALA A 211 -4.81 21.09 -3.82
N VAL A 212 -4.90 20.18 -4.77
CA VAL A 212 -3.90 19.99 -5.82
C VAL A 212 -4.27 20.92 -6.98
N ASP A 213 -3.37 21.84 -7.30
CA ASP A 213 -3.48 22.72 -8.46
C ASP A 213 -2.35 22.40 -9.44
N ILE A 214 -2.45 22.91 -10.67
CA ILE A 214 -1.39 22.77 -11.68
C ILE A 214 -0.84 24.14 -12.03
N VAL A 215 0.47 24.29 -11.91
CA VAL A 215 1.21 25.52 -12.23
C VAL A 215 2.33 25.13 -13.18
N ASP A 216 2.28 25.64 -14.42
CA ASP A 216 3.22 25.27 -15.50
C ASP A 216 3.44 23.74 -15.61
N ASP A 217 2.33 23.01 -15.72
CA ASP A 217 2.27 21.55 -15.74
C ASP A 217 2.73 20.83 -14.46
N VAL A 218 3.11 21.56 -13.41
CA VAL A 218 3.52 20.97 -12.14
C VAL A 218 2.33 20.85 -11.19
N PRO A 219 2.00 19.64 -10.71
CA PRO A 219 1.04 19.49 -9.62
C PRO A 219 1.64 20.03 -8.32
N VAL A 220 0.96 20.99 -7.70
CA VAL A 220 1.38 21.66 -6.47
C VAL A 220 0.26 21.74 -5.43
N LEU A 221 0.62 21.85 -4.15
CA LEU A 221 -0.35 22.19 -3.10
C LEU A 221 -0.75 23.67 -3.17
N ARG A 222 -2.06 23.94 -3.06
CA ARG A 222 -2.61 25.30 -3.07
C ARG A 222 -3.72 25.50 -2.04
N HIS A 223 -3.69 26.66 -1.37
CA HIS A 223 -4.79 27.12 -0.53
C HIS A 223 -6.05 27.43 -1.35
N SER A 224 -7.22 27.07 -0.82
CA SER A 224 -8.48 27.49 -1.43
C SER A 224 -8.61 29.02 -1.41
N ARG A 225 -8.93 29.61 -2.56
CA ARG A 225 -9.11 31.06 -2.73
C ARG A 225 -10.43 31.35 -3.42
N PRO A 226 -11.02 32.54 -3.20
CA PRO A 226 -12.15 32.98 -4.00
C PRO A 226 -11.76 33.03 -5.48
N ALA A 227 -12.48 32.29 -6.33
CA ALA A 227 -12.23 32.32 -7.76
C ALA A 227 -12.51 33.73 -8.32
N SER A 228 -11.52 34.31 -8.97
CA SER A 228 -11.66 35.57 -9.71
C SER A 228 -12.43 35.30 -11.00
N ARG A 229 -13.33 36.23 -11.38
CA ARG A 229 -13.98 36.20 -12.70
C ARG A 229 -13.04 36.60 -13.85
N ARG A 230 -11.95 37.29 -13.52
CA ARG A 230 -10.90 37.67 -14.48
C ARG A 230 -9.75 36.67 -14.42
N PRO A 231 -9.06 36.40 -15.55
CA PRO A 231 -7.85 35.58 -15.56
C PRO A 231 -6.90 36.03 -14.45
N ASN A 232 -6.60 35.12 -13.53
CA ASN A 232 -5.77 35.39 -12.37
C ASN A 232 -5.00 34.12 -12.00
N PRO A 233 -3.67 34.08 -12.24
CA PRO A 233 -2.85 32.90 -11.94
C PRO A 233 -2.79 32.57 -10.45
N TRP A 234 -3.05 33.55 -9.58
CA TRP A 234 -3.10 33.35 -8.14
C TRP A 234 -4.47 32.81 -7.68
N SER A 235 -5.55 33.24 -8.33
CA SER A 235 -6.92 33.08 -7.86
C SER A 235 -7.86 32.56 -8.94
N HIS A 236 -7.49 31.46 -9.60
CA HIS A 236 -8.33 30.76 -10.56
C HIS A 236 -9.11 29.57 -9.96
N PRO A 237 -10.21 29.13 -10.61
CA PRO A 237 -10.89 27.89 -10.27
C PRO A 237 -9.93 26.69 -10.31
N LEU A 238 -10.04 25.78 -9.33
CA LEU A 238 -9.22 24.58 -9.27
C LEU A 238 -9.53 23.63 -10.44
N PRO A 239 -8.54 22.87 -10.92
CA PRO A 239 -8.76 21.83 -11.92
C PRO A 239 -9.59 20.68 -11.33
N GLU A 240 -10.37 20.04 -12.21
CA GLU A 240 -11.09 18.82 -11.87
C GLU A 240 -10.26 17.61 -12.25
N PHE A 241 -10.27 16.60 -11.38
CA PHE A 241 -9.59 15.34 -11.61
C PHE A 241 -10.60 14.22 -11.83
N SER A 242 -10.32 13.36 -12.81
CA SER A 242 -11.12 12.16 -13.08
C SER A 242 -10.19 10.97 -13.32
N PHE A 243 -10.69 9.76 -13.08
CA PHE A 243 -9.93 8.54 -13.32
C PHE A 243 -10.67 7.64 -14.31
N ILE A 244 -10.05 7.39 -15.47
CA ILE A 244 -10.65 6.62 -16.56
C ILE A 244 -9.56 5.76 -17.19
N ASN A 245 -9.82 4.46 -17.38
CA ASN A 245 -8.88 3.52 -18.04
C ASN A 245 -7.46 3.54 -17.44
N SER A 246 -7.37 3.52 -16.11
CA SER A 246 -6.10 3.65 -15.39
C SER A 246 -5.36 4.98 -15.60
N GLN A 247 -6.01 6.04 -16.09
CA GLN A 247 -5.40 7.35 -16.28
C GLN A 247 -6.07 8.38 -15.38
N ILE A 248 -5.26 9.25 -14.77
CA ILE A 248 -5.78 10.44 -14.08
C ILE A 248 -5.81 11.58 -15.09
N ARG A 249 -7.02 12.00 -15.47
CA ARG A 249 -7.26 13.14 -16.36
C ARG A 249 -7.43 14.41 -15.55
N VAL A 250 -6.89 15.50 -16.06
CA VAL A 250 -6.99 16.84 -15.48
C VAL A 250 -7.81 17.71 -16.43
N ARG A 251 -8.90 18.29 -15.94
CA ARG A 251 -9.74 19.23 -16.68
C ARG A 251 -9.60 20.61 -16.07
N PHE A 252 -9.04 21.51 -16.85
CA PHE A 252 -8.96 22.91 -16.46
C PHE A 252 -10.32 23.59 -16.60
N LEU A 253 -10.63 24.50 -15.67
CA LEU A 253 -11.84 25.33 -15.68
C LEU A 253 -11.58 26.77 -16.10
N SER A 254 -10.31 27.11 -16.26
CA SER A 254 -9.77 28.37 -16.75
C SER A 254 -8.48 28.09 -17.50
N ASP A 255 -7.96 29.10 -18.21
CA ASP A 255 -6.68 28.99 -18.87
C ASP A 255 -5.58 28.61 -17.85
N PRO A 256 -4.89 27.46 -18.03
CA PRO A 256 -3.82 27.04 -17.14
C PRO A 256 -2.50 27.79 -17.39
N SER A 257 -2.40 28.58 -18.46
CA SER A 257 -1.21 29.39 -18.73
C SER A 257 -1.09 30.54 -17.72
N LEU A 258 0.10 30.69 -17.15
CA LEU A 258 0.41 31.81 -16.28
C LEU A 258 0.67 33.06 -17.15
N PRO A 259 -0.10 34.15 -17.00
CA PRO A 259 0.08 35.37 -17.78
C PRO A 259 1.32 36.13 -17.32
N SER A 260 2.51 35.68 -17.72
CA SER A 260 3.81 36.39 -17.63
C SER A 260 5.00 35.47 -17.89
N CYS A 261 4.82 34.15 -17.90
CA CYS A 261 5.92 33.22 -17.70
C CYS A 261 6.43 32.48 -18.93
N THR A 262 5.73 32.52 -20.06
CA THR A 262 6.24 32.20 -21.42
C THR A 262 5.10 32.38 -22.43
N ASP A 263 5.47 32.51 -23.71
CA ASP A 263 4.60 32.57 -24.89
C ASP A 263 3.25 31.88 -24.70
N ASP A 264 2.13 32.46 -25.18
CA ASP A 264 0.78 31.88 -25.22
C ASP A 264 0.82 30.33 -25.39
N LEU A 265 0.95 29.59 -24.27
CA LEU A 265 1.20 28.14 -24.30
C LEU A 265 0.06 27.43 -25.06
N TYR A 266 -1.11 28.06 -24.99
CA TYR A 266 -2.33 27.65 -25.65
C TYR A 266 -2.93 28.85 -26.40
N PRO A 267 -2.72 28.96 -27.73
CA PRO A 267 -3.37 30.00 -28.51
C PRO A 267 -4.90 29.90 -28.39
N LYS A 268 -5.58 31.03 -28.14
CA LYS A 268 -7.04 31.23 -28.28
C LYS A 268 -7.90 30.11 -27.68
N ASP A 269 -7.82 29.89 -26.36
CA ASP A 269 -8.62 28.89 -25.64
C ASP A 269 -8.44 27.44 -26.13
N SER A 270 -7.36 27.15 -26.86
CA SER A 270 -7.09 25.79 -27.36
C SER A 270 -6.93 24.77 -26.23
N TRP A 271 -6.54 25.21 -25.02
CA TRP A 271 -6.48 24.38 -23.81
C TRP A 271 -7.81 23.68 -23.52
N ALA A 272 -8.95 24.32 -23.77
CA ALA A 272 -10.27 23.79 -23.41
C ALA A 272 -10.66 22.54 -24.22
N LYS A 273 -9.98 22.29 -25.35
CA LYS A 273 -10.21 21.13 -26.23
C LYS A 273 -9.15 20.04 -26.08
N LYS A 274 -8.13 20.28 -25.27
CA LYS A 274 -7.00 19.37 -25.07
C LYS A 274 -7.29 18.39 -23.93
N ASN A 275 -6.68 17.22 -24.01
CA ASN A 275 -6.70 16.25 -22.92
C ASN A 275 -5.39 16.36 -22.14
N PHE A 276 -5.50 16.47 -20.83
CA PHE A 276 -4.34 16.54 -19.95
C PHE A 276 -4.33 15.34 -19.02
N LEU A 277 -3.19 14.66 -18.96
CA LEU A 277 -3.00 13.48 -18.12
C LEU A 277 -1.91 13.73 -17.09
N LEU A 278 -2.09 13.20 -15.89
CA LEU A 278 -1.02 13.12 -14.91
C LEU A 278 -0.01 12.05 -15.36
N ALA A 279 1.27 12.40 -15.41
CA ALA A 279 2.34 11.55 -15.91
C ALA A 279 3.48 11.42 -14.89
N ALA A 280 3.78 10.19 -14.51
CA ALA A 280 4.96 9.80 -13.76
C ALA A 280 6.21 9.90 -14.63
N ARG A 281 7.35 10.20 -13.99
CA ARG A 281 8.69 10.21 -14.60
C ARG A 281 8.76 10.97 -15.91
N SER A 282 8.21 12.18 -15.94
CA SER A 282 8.20 12.96 -17.16
C SER A 282 9.61 13.19 -17.72
N LYS A 283 9.73 13.23 -19.05
CA LYS A 283 10.97 13.68 -19.71
C LYS A 283 10.91 15.16 -20.07
N LYS A 284 9.72 15.77 -19.96
CA LYS A 284 9.53 17.20 -20.19
C LYS A 284 10.29 17.98 -19.11
N ASP A 285 10.98 19.02 -19.52
CA ASP A 285 11.49 20.02 -18.59
C ASP A 285 10.32 20.83 -18.02
N PHE A 286 10.51 21.36 -16.81
CA PHE A 286 9.49 22.13 -16.12
C PHE A 286 10.14 23.28 -15.37
N HIS A 287 9.36 24.33 -15.18
CA HIS A 287 9.76 25.46 -14.37
C HIS A 287 8.92 25.50 -13.09
N MET A 288 9.59 25.65 -11.94
CA MET A 288 8.88 25.93 -10.68
C MET A 288 8.77 27.43 -10.50
N HIS A 289 7.54 27.92 -10.47
CA HIS A 289 7.27 29.32 -10.24
C HIS A 289 7.39 29.68 -8.75
N PRO A 290 8.35 30.56 -8.36
CA PRO A 290 8.36 31.10 -7.00
C PRO A 290 7.12 31.96 -6.75
N ILE A 291 6.77 32.16 -5.47
CA ILE A 291 5.63 33.01 -5.09
C ILE A 291 5.73 34.44 -5.64
N SER A 292 6.95 34.93 -5.88
CA SER A 292 7.20 36.25 -6.48
C SER A 292 6.58 36.40 -7.87
N ASP A 293 6.51 35.32 -8.64
CA ASP A 293 5.91 35.33 -9.98
C ASP A 293 4.41 35.64 -9.91
N PHE A 294 3.77 35.33 -8.78
CA PHE A 294 2.36 35.65 -8.54
C PHE A 294 2.14 37.00 -7.86
N SER A 295 3.21 37.68 -7.44
CA SER A 295 3.12 38.86 -6.56
C SER A 295 2.20 39.99 -7.03
N PRO A 296 2.04 40.29 -8.34
CA PRO A 296 1.06 41.30 -8.79
C PRO A 296 -0.39 40.96 -8.45
N TRP A 297 -0.69 39.67 -8.23
CA TRP A 297 -2.04 39.16 -7.96
C TRP A 297 -2.28 38.78 -6.50
N ILE A 298 -1.25 38.79 -5.66
CA ILE A 298 -1.37 38.50 -4.23
C ILE A 298 -1.86 39.77 -3.51
N PRO A 299 -3.00 39.72 -2.80
CA PRO A 299 -3.43 40.84 -1.97
C PRO A 299 -2.36 41.21 -0.95
N ALA A 300 -2.13 42.51 -0.71
CA ALA A 300 -1.12 42.97 0.24
C ALA A 300 -1.26 42.34 1.63
N SER A 301 -2.49 42.07 2.07
CA SER A 301 -2.80 41.40 3.34
C SER A 301 -2.36 39.93 3.43
N ALA A 302 -2.11 39.27 2.31
CA ALA A 302 -1.74 37.86 2.23
C ALA A 302 -0.23 37.63 2.03
N LYS A 303 0.51 38.67 1.64
CA LYS A 303 1.90 38.56 1.16
C LYS A 303 2.87 38.00 2.21
N ASP A 304 2.67 38.34 3.49
CA ASP A 304 3.60 37.97 4.56
C ASP A 304 3.20 36.70 5.33
N ASN A 305 2.04 36.12 5.02
CA ASN A 305 1.43 35.07 5.85
C ASN A 305 1.36 33.69 5.19
N ILE A 306 1.81 33.54 3.94
CA ILE A 306 1.69 32.28 3.21
C ILE A 306 3.07 31.63 3.11
N PRO A 307 3.35 30.58 3.89
CA PRO A 307 4.56 29.80 3.69
C PRO A 307 4.50 29.14 2.30
N TYR A 308 5.51 29.41 1.48
CA TYR A 308 5.60 28.91 0.12
C TYR A 308 6.94 28.21 -0.10
N ASP A 309 6.90 26.97 -0.59
CA ASP A 309 8.10 26.20 -0.90
C ASP A 309 8.42 26.32 -2.39
N ILE A 310 9.68 26.64 -2.68
CA ILE A 310 10.21 26.77 -4.04
C ILE A 310 11.15 25.62 -4.40
N LYS A 311 11.33 24.65 -3.49
CA LYS A 311 12.23 23.52 -3.73
C LYS A 311 11.64 22.62 -4.82
N ALA A 312 12.19 22.77 -6.01
CA ALA A 312 11.94 21.89 -7.12
C ALA A 312 12.75 20.59 -6.94
N HIS A 313 12.10 19.45 -7.13
CA HIS A 313 12.78 18.18 -7.22
C HIS A 313 12.88 17.77 -8.68
N HIS A 314 14.06 17.98 -9.27
CA HIS A 314 14.31 17.71 -10.69
C HIS A 314 14.65 16.23 -11.00
N LEU A 315 14.74 15.37 -9.98
CA LEU A 315 15.07 13.96 -10.18
C LEU A 315 13.98 13.26 -11.00
N MET A 316 14.37 12.69 -12.14
CA MET A 316 13.43 12.08 -13.10
C MET A 316 12.55 11.02 -12.45
N ASP A 317 13.11 10.19 -11.55
CA ASP A 317 12.36 9.11 -10.88
C ASP A 317 11.29 9.59 -9.91
N TRP A 318 11.38 10.83 -9.46
CA TRP A 318 10.43 11.46 -8.54
C TRP A 318 9.40 12.32 -9.27
N LYS A 319 9.73 12.80 -10.47
CA LYS A 319 8.99 13.84 -11.16
C LYS A 319 7.60 13.38 -11.60
N VAL A 320 6.58 14.18 -11.27
CA VAL A 320 5.22 14.07 -11.80
C VAL A 320 4.86 15.39 -12.46
N LEU A 321 4.35 15.33 -13.69
CA LEU A 321 3.87 16.49 -14.44
C LEU A 321 2.51 16.19 -15.05
N VAL A 322 1.81 17.23 -15.48
CA VAL A 322 0.64 17.15 -16.34
C VAL A 322 1.10 17.28 -17.79
N GLU A 323 0.68 16.35 -18.64
CA GLU A 323 1.06 16.35 -20.05
C GLU A 323 -0.18 16.43 -20.94
N GLU A 324 -0.12 17.30 -21.95
CA GLU A 324 -1.07 17.28 -23.06
C GLU A 324 -0.96 15.97 -23.84
N ARG A 325 -2.11 15.41 -24.22
CA ARG A 325 -2.20 14.24 -25.08
C ARG A 325 -3.18 14.47 -26.23
N SER A 326 -2.74 14.08 -27.43
CA SER A 326 -3.56 14.03 -28.64
C SER A 326 -4.42 12.77 -28.72
N GLU A 327 -4.02 11.70 -28.03
CA GLU A 327 -4.67 10.38 -28.08
C GLU A 327 -5.19 9.96 -26.70
N ASP A 328 -6.26 9.17 -26.68
CA ASP A 328 -6.91 8.70 -25.45
C ASP A 328 -6.20 7.47 -24.82
N VAL A 329 -5.08 7.05 -25.41
CA VAL A 329 -4.24 5.95 -24.93
C VAL A 329 -2.99 6.47 -24.25
N GLY A 330 -2.93 6.25 -22.94
CA GLY A 330 -1.77 6.50 -22.10
C GLY A 330 -0.81 5.32 -22.13
N GLY A 331 0.49 5.62 -21.97
CA GLY A 331 1.51 4.61 -21.74
C GLY A 331 1.68 4.27 -20.26
N GLU A 332 2.68 3.44 -19.96
CA GLU A 332 3.04 3.02 -18.59
C GLU A 332 3.15 4.20 -17.61
N ARG A 333 3.77 5.29 -18.05
CA ARG A 333 3.98 6.51 -17.26
C ARG A 333 2.71 7.27 -16.88
N THR A 334 1.62 7.08 -17.62
CA THR A 334 0.32 7.72 -17.35
C THR A 334 -0.67 6.71 -16.76
N SER A 335 -0.18 5.52 -16.38
CA SER A 335 -1.00 4.45 -15.85
C SER A 335 -0.91 4.42 -14.32
N TRP A 336 -2.05 4.62 -13.68
CA TRP A 336 -2.22 4.78 -12.24
C TRP A 336 -3.20 3.74 -11.68
N GLU A 337 -3.11 3.52 -10.39
CA GLU A 337 -4.05 2.76 -9.57
C GLU A 337 -4.54 3.65 -8.43
N ILE A 338 -5.86 3.61 -8.21
CA ILE A 338 -6.50 4.20 -7.03
C ILE A 338 -6.67 3.09 -6.01
N VAL A 339 -6.12 3.28 -4.83
CA VAL A 339 -6.14 2.30 -3.75
C VAL A 339 -6.98 2.89 -2.62
N PRO A 340 -8.20 2.39 -2.35
CA PRO A 340 -9.00 2.85 -1.23
C PRO A 340 -8.21 2.78 0.07
N THR A 341 -8.30 3.82 0.90
CA THR A 341 -7.83 3.71 2.27
C THR A 341 -8.88 2.89 3.01
N ASN A 342 -8.70 1.58 3.08
CA ASN A 342 -9.43 0.79 4.06
C ASN A 342 -9.09 1.43 5.41
N MET A 343 -10.05 2.14 6.01
CA MET A 343 -9.89 2.62 7.38
C MET A 343 -9.77 1.36 8.24
N VAL A 344 -8.53 1.03 8.58
CA VAL A 344 -8.19 -0.01 9.57
C VAL A 344 -8.45 0.56 10.95
#